data_AF-A0A180EWF7-F1
#
_entry.id   AF-A0A180EWF7-F1
#
_cell.length_a   1.000
_cell.length_b   1.000
_cell.length_c   1.000
_cell.angle_alpha   90.00
_cell.angle_beta   90.00
_cell.angle_gamma   90.00
#
_symmetry.space_group_name_H-M   'P 1'
#
loop_
_entity.id
_entity.type
_entity.pdbx_description
1 polymer ?
#
loop_
_entity_poly.entity_id
_entity_poly.type
_entity_poly.pdbx_seq_one_letter_code
_entity_poly.pdbx_strand_id
1 'polypeptide(L)'
;MNKTYQTSLSDSHRSTIAVILKDKRKRKHSLREIVDAVFCMLKTGCQRRMLPQDFPNRQLVYYCFNKRKRDGSIEEIHERFRDLTRRNAGKKQSPGLGLTDSQSVKTTRSGGLCRRTDGGKKTKGRKRHVEIPILKTCQDYCRRRLWR
;
A
#
# COMPACT_ATOMS: atom_id res chain seq x y z
N MET A 1 3.99 18.22 -18.37
CA MET A 1 2.56 18.60 -18.21
C MET A 1 2.00 17.86 -17.00
N ASN A 2 1.56 18.58 -15.96
CA ASN A 2 0.90 17.97 -14.81
C ASN A 2 -0.51 17.53 -15.22
N LYS A 3 -0.66 16.30 -15.70
CA LYS A 3 -1.97 15.71 -15.97
C LYS A 3 -2.53 15.14 -14.67
N THR A 4 -3.67 15.67 -14.24
CA THR A 4 -4.34 15.27 -13.01
C THR A 4 -5.21 14.05 -13.29
N TYR A 5 -4.87 12.90 -12.70
CA TYR A 5 -5.68 11.69 -12.77
C TYR A 5 -6.78 11.72 -11.68
N GLN A 6 -7.94 11.08 -11.91
CA GLN A 6 -8.98 10.91 -10.88
C GLN A 6 -8.49 10.08 -9.67
N THR A 7 -7.38 9.38 -9.82
CA THR A 7 -6.69 8.64 -8.76
C THR A 7 -5.65 9.47 -8.02
N SER A 8 -5.42 10.71 -8.43
CA SER A 8 -4.42 11.59 -7.84
C SER A 8 -4.91 12.15 -6.49
N LEU A 9 -3.96 12.37 -5.58
CA LEU A 9 -4.28 12.85 -4.23
C LEU A 9 -4.61 14.36 -4.22
N SER A 10 -5.43 14.79 -3.27
CA SER A 10 -5.62 16.21 -2.95
C SER A 10 -4.34 16.83 -2.39
N ASP A 11 -4.20 18.14 -2.50
CA ASP A 11 -3.00 18.84 -2.00
C ASP A 11 -2.82 18.72 -0.48
N SER A 12 -3.91 18.61 0.29
CA SER A 12 -3.87 18.34 1.75
C SER A 12 -3.33 16.95 2.10
N HIS A 13 -3.68 15.94 1.31
CA HIS A 13 -3.10 14.60 1.48
C HIS A 13 -1.63 14.58 1.07
N ARG A 14 -1.26 15.34 0.04
CA ARG A 14 0.12 15.44 -0.44
C ARG A 14 1.03 16.14 0.56
N SER A 15 0.58 17.20 1.22
CA SER A 15 1.37 17.88 2.25
C SER A 15 1.67 16.92 3.41
N THR A 16 0.68 16.15 3.86
CA THR A 16 0.85 15.12 4.89
C THR A 16 1.92 14.10 4.49
N ILE A 17 1.86 13.57 3.27
CA ILE A 17 2.83 12.60 2.76
C ILE A 17 4.23 13.21 2.61
N ALA A 18 4.31 14.47 2.16
CA ALA A 18 5.59 15.16 1.98
C ALA A 18 6.35 15.30 3.30
N VAL A 19 5.65 15.58 4.40
CA VAL A 19 6.23 15.66 5.76
C VAL A 19 6.81 14.32 6.21
N ILE A 20 6.23 13.19 5.80
CA ILE A 20 6.73 11.84 6.16
C ILE A 20 7.93 11.46 5.30
N LEU A 21 7.85 11.71 4.00
CA LEU A 21 8.90 11.31 3.06
C LEU A 21 10.20 12.13 3.21
N LYS A 22 10.13 13.34 3.80
CA LYS A 22 11.27 14.23 4.16
C LYS A 22 12.41 14.28 3.13
N ASP A 23 12.07 14.27 1.86
CA ASP A 23 13.05 14.07 0.80
C ASP A 23 13.37 15.39 0.09
N LYS A 24 14.58 15.90 0.32
CA LYS A 24 15.06 17.17 -0.26
C LYS A 24 15.88 16.98 -1.54
N ARG A 25 16.05 15.73 -2.02
CA ARG A 25 16.91 15.43 -3.17
C ARG A 25 16.25 15.86 -4.48
N LYS A 26 16.97 16.64 -5.30
CA LYS A 26 16.58 16.96 -6.69
C LYS A 26 16.57 15.68 -7.52
N ARG A 27 15.46 15.43 -8.22
CA ARG A 27 15.24 14.25 -9.07
C ARG A 27 14.61 14.68 -10.39
N LYS A 28 14.83 13.89 -11.45
CA LYS A 28 14.09 14.02 -12.71
C LYS A 28 12.58 13.83 -12.53
N HIS A 29 12.19 12.86 -11.70
CA HIS A 29 10.81 12.59 -11.33
C HIS A 29 10.57 12.93 -9.87
N SER A 30 9.53 13.72 -9.61
CA SER A 30 9.18 14.07 -8.24
C SER A 30 8.60 12.85 -7.50
N LEU A 31 8.76 12.81 -6.17
CA LEU A 31 8.11 11.77 -5.37
C LEU A 31 6.58 11.84 -5.49
N ARG A 32 6.05 13.01 -5.80
CA ARG A 32 4.62 13.25 -6.08
C ARG A 32 4.13 12.35 -7.21
N GLU A 33 4.82 12.35 -8.34
CA GLU A 33 4.48 11.53 -9.52
C GLU A 33 4.57 10.03 -9.21
N ILE A 34 5.57 9.63 -8.43
CA ILE A 34 5.77 8.24 -8.03
C ILE A 34 4.61 7.77 -7.14
N VAL A 35 4.23 8.58 -6.15
CA VAL A 35 3.11 8.29 -5.26
C VAL A 35 1.81 8.21 -6.06
N ASP A 36 1.55 9.16 -6.97
CA ASP A 36 0.36 9.13 -7.82
C ASP A 36 0.31 7.89 -8.73
N ALA A 37 1.46 7.45 -9.27
CA ALA A 37 1.55 6.22 -10.04
C ALA A 37 1.16 5.00 -9.19
N VAL A 38 1.64 4.93 -7.94
CA VAL A 38 1.29 3.86 -6.99
C VAL A 38 -0.20 3.89 -6.65
N PHE A 39 -0.77 5.07 -6.38
CA PHE A 39 -2.21 5.22 -6.12
C PHE A 39 -3.08 4.89 -7.33
N CYS A 40 -2.63 5.23 -8.53
CA CYS A 40 -3.30 4.84 -9.78
C CYS A 40 -3.39 3.31 -9.88
N MET A 41 -2.28 2.59 -9.68
CA MET A 41 -2.29 1.12 -9.67
C MET A 41 -3.16 0.56 -8.55
N LEU A 42 -3.12 1.14 -7.35
CA LEU A 42 -3.93 0.70 -6.20
C LEU A 42 -5.43 0.85 -6.44
N LYS A 43 -5.86 2.00 -6.96
CA LYS A 43 -7.28 2.33 -7.14
C LYS A 43 -7.88 1.62 -8.36
N THR A 44 -7.13 1.49 -9.45
CA THR A 44 -7.59 0.77 -10.65
C THR A 44 -7.40 -0.74 -10.57
N GLY A 45 -6.47 -1.21 -9.73
CA GLY A 45 -6.07 -2.61 -9.69
C GLY A 45 -5.34 -3.07 -10.95
N CYS A 46 -4.86 -2.15 -11.78
CA CYS A 46 -4.20 -2.49 -13.04
C CYS A 46 -2.86 -3.21 -12.80
N GLN A 47 -2.50 -4.09 -13.73
CA GLN A 47 -1.17 -4.71 -13.73
C GLN A 47 -0.12 -3.63 -13.91
N ARG A 48 1.06 -3.79 -13.29
CA ARG A 48 2.18 -2.85 -13.47
C ARG A 48 2.55 -2.63 -14.93
N ARG A 49 2.40 -3.67 -15.77
CA ARG A 49 2.60 -3.62 -17.23
C ARG A 49 1.56 -2.79 -18.00
N MET A 50 0.52 -2.33 -17.31
CA MET A 50 -0.55 -1.50 -17.85
C MET A 50 -0.54 -0.08 -17.27
N LEU A 51 0.47 0.29 -16.47
CA LEU A 51 0.60 1.66 -15.96
C LEU A 51 0.70 2.64 -17.15
N PRO A 52 -0.12 3.71 -17.21
CA PRO A 52 -0.08 4.67 -18.31
C PRO A 52 1.33 5.19 -18.60
N GLN A 53 1.62 5.46 -19.87
CA GLN A 53 2.95 5.92 -20.31
C GLN A 53 3.29 7.33 -19.82
N ASP A 54 2.29 8.11 -19.39
CA ASP A 54 2.49 9.44 -18.79
C ASP A 54 3.21 9.38 -17.43
N PHE A 55 3.22 8.23 -16.76
CA PHE A 55 3.90 8.06 -15.46
C PHE A 55 5.40 7.77 -15.64
N PRO A 56 6.22 8.01 -14.59
CA PRO A 56 7.61 7.61 -14.58
C PRO A 56 7.77 6.13 -14.90
N ASN A 57 8.93 5.73 -15.42
CA ASN A 57 9.21 4.34 -15.76
C ASN A 57 8.80 3.41 -14.61
N ARG A 58 8.00 2.39 -14.92
CA ARG A 58 7.46 1.40 -13.98
C ARG A 58 8.53 0.74 -13.12
N GLN A 59 9.76 0.61 -13.60
CA GLN A 59 10.90 0.14 -12.80
C GLN A 59 11.30 1.11 -11.70
N LEU A 60 11.33 2.41 -12.01
CA LEU A 60 11.61 3.47 -11.04
C LEU A 60 10.51 3.55 -9.98
N VAL A 61 9.23 3.49 -10.40
CA VAL A 61 8.08 3.50 -9.48
C VAL A 61 8.19 2.33 -8.49
N TYR A 62 8.51 1.13 -8.98
CA TYR A 62 8.70 -0.03 -8.13
C TYR A 62 9.90 0.12 -7.18
N TYR A 63 11.04 0.59 -7.69
CA TYR A 63 12.24 0.80 -6.90
C TYR A 63 11.96 1.75 -5.72
N CYS A 64 11.36 2.90 -6.00
CA CYS A 64 11.03 3.88 -4.97
C CYS A 64 9.99 3.35 -3.97
N PHE A 65 8.94 2.68 -4.43
CA PHE A 65 7.96 2.05 -3.55
C PHE A 65 8.61 1.00 -2.63
N ASN A 66 9.44 0.12 -3.19
CA ASN A 66 10.08 -0.96 -2.43
C ASN A 66 11.12 -0.42 -1.43
N LYS A 67 11.84 0.65 -1.79
CA LYS A 67 12.72 1.35 -0.85
C LYS A 67 11.91 1.89 0.35
N ARG A 68 10.86 2.66 0.09
CA ARG A 68 10.04 3.26 1.16
C ARG A 68 9.26 2.25 2.00
N LYS A 69 8.91 1.11 1.41
CA LYS A 69 8.35 -0.02 2.15
C LYS A 69 9.37 -0.65 3.11
N ARG A 70 10.64 -0.74 2.73
CA ARG A 70 11.70 -1.24 3.63
C ARG A 70 12.02 -0.24 4.74
N ASP A 71 11.97 1.03 4.42
CA ASP A 71 12.20 2.13 5.38
C ASP A 71 11.00 2.34 6.34
N GLY A 72 9.88 1.60 6.18
CA GLY A 72 8.68 1.74 7.02
C GLY A 72 7.81 2.97 6.72
N SER A 73 8.18 3.80 5.75
CA SER A 73 7.46 5.05 5.46
C SER A 73 6.05 4.80 4.93
N ILE A 74 5.81 3.68 4.26
CA ILE A 74 4.47 3.32 3.74
C ILE A 74 3.52 3.00 4.90
N GLU A 75 4.02 2.28 5.90
CA GLU A 75 3.30 1.93 7.13
C GLU A 75 2.95 3.20 7.93
N GLU A 76 3.91 4.13 8.07
CA GLU A 76 3.68 5.42 8.74
C GLU A 76 2.64 6.27 8.00
N ILE A 77 2.73 6.36 6.67
CA ILE A 77 1.72 7.06 5.84
C ILE A 77 0.33 6.47 6.10
N HIS A 78 0.22 5.14 6.07
CA HIS A 78 -1.06 4.48 6.29
C HIS A 78 -1.62 4.75 7.69
N GLU A 79 -0.76 4.75 8.71
CA GLU A 79 -1.14 5.08 10.08
C GLU A 79 -1.68 6.49 10.24
N ARG A 80 -0.98 7.49 9.69
CA ARG A 80 -1.46 8.87 9.73
C ARG A 80 -2.81 9.04 9.05
N PHE A 81 -3.01 8.43 7.89
CA PHE A 81 -4.31 8.50 7.20
C PHE A 81 -5.42 7.76 7.94
N ARG A 82 -5.10 6.63 8.58
CA ARG A 82 -6.05 5.89 9.43
C ARG A 82 -6.50 6.75 10.60
N ASP A 83 -5.57 7.40 11.29
CA ASP A 83 -5.87 8.26 12.44
C ASP A 83 -6.71 9.47 12.03
N LEU A 84 -6.36 10.12 10.91
CA LEU A 84 -7.14 11.23 10.36
C LEU A 84 -8.57 10.79 10.03
N THR A 85 -8.72 9.65 9.37
CA THR A 85 -10.04 9.10 9.02
C THR A 85 -10.86 8.80 10.28
N ARG A 86 -10.23 8.28 11.34
CA ARG A 86 -10.91 7.99 12.61
C ARG A 86 -11.32 9.25 13.36
N ARG A 87 -10.44 10.25 13.44
CA ARG A 87 -10.75 11.55 14.05
C ARG A 87 -11.90 12.25 13.33
N ASN A 88 -11.89 12.25 11.99
CA ASN A 88 -12.97 12.82 11.18
C ASN A 88 -14.31 12.10 11.40
N ALA A 89 -14.28 10.81 11.76
CA ALA A 89 -15.45 10.03 12.14
C ALA A 89 -15.83 10.15 13.64
N GLY A 90 -15.23 11.09 14.38
CA GLY A 90 -15.49 11.32 15.81
C GLY A 90 -14.96 10.23 16.75
N LYS A 91 -14.00 9.41 16.29
CA LYS A 91 -13.49 8.23 17.03
C LYS A 91 -12.09 8.46 17.57
N LYS A 92 -11.76 7.77 18.68
CA LYS A 92 -10.39 7.72 19.23
C LYS A 92 -9.43 7.11 18.20
N GLN A 93 -8.17 7.56 18.21
CA GLN A 93 -7.11 7.10 17.30
C GLN A 93 -6.92 5.58 17.40
N SER A 94 -6.70 5.09 18.61
CA SER A 94 -6.63 3.65 18.87
C SER A 94 -8.04 3.01 18.83
N PRO A 95 -8.19 1.85 18.16
CA PRO A 95 -9.40 1.06 18.23
C PRO A 95 -9.58 0.46 19.64
N GLY A 96 -10.82 0.35 20.11
CA GLY A 96 -11.12 -0.28 21.39
C GLY A 96 -11.08 -1.82 21.36
N LEU A 97 -11.33 -2.42 20.18
CA LEU A 97 -11.33 -3.87 19.99
C LEU A 97 -10.72 -4.22 18.62
N GLY A 98 -9.88 -5.25 18.60
CA GLY A 98 -9.25 -5.80 17.40
C GLY A 98 -9.64 -7.26 17.21
N LEU A 99 -9.99 -7.63 15.98
CA LEU A 99 -10.23 -9.01 15.56
C LEU A 99 -8.99 -9.51 14.83
N THR A 100 -8.47 -10.66 15.23
CA THR A 100 -7.36 -11.30 14.52
C THR A 100 -7.90 -12.45 13.68
N ASP A 101 -7.77 -12.34 12.37
CA ASP A 101 -8.08 -13.44 11.44
C ASP A 101 -6.81 -14.10 10.92
N SER A 102 -6.89 -15.40 10.65
CA SER A 102 -5.82 -16.15 10.00
C SER A 102 -6.20 -16.47 8.54
N GLN A 103 -5.55 -15.77 7.61
CA GLN A 103 -5.77 -15.93 6.18
C GLN A 103 -4.69 -16.83 5.56
N SER A 104 -5.12 -17.87 4.86
CA SER A 104 -4.25 -18.77 4.10
C SER A 104 -4.48 -18.57 2.60
N VAL A 105 -3.45 -18.08 1.90
CA VAL A 105 -3.54 -17.76 0.47
C VAL A 105 -2.74 -18.78 -0.34
N LYS A 106 -3.38 -19.38 -1.36
CA LYS A 106 -2.73 -20.28 -2.32
C LYS A 106 -1.54 -19.59 -2.98
N THR A 107 -0.42 -20.29 -3.09
CA THR A 107 0.81 -19.77 -3.70
C THR A 107 1.28 -20.63 -4.87
N THR A 108 1.88 -19.99 -5.86
CA THR A 108 2.57 -20.68 -6.97
C THR A 108 3.86 -21.35 -6.50
N ARG A 109 4.49 -22.16 -7.38
CA ARG A 109 5.74 -22.89 -7.10
C ARG A 109 6.84 -21.98 -6.53
N SER A 110 6.97 -20.75 -7.05
CA SER A 110 7.94 -19.73 -6.61
C SER A 110 7.55 -18.98 -5.31
N GLY A 111 6.86 -19.64 -4.39
CA GLY A 111 6.28 -19.02 -3.18
C GLY A 111 7.28 -18.68 -2.06
N GLY A 112 8.54 -19.10 -2.19
CA GLY A 112 9.60 -18.92 -1.19
C GLY A 112 9.50 -19.89 0.01
N LEU A 113 10.47 -19.80 0.93
CA LEU A 113 10.62 -20.69 2.10
C LEU A 113 9.39 -20.71 3.03
N CYS A 114 8.63 -19.61 3.11
CA CYS A 114 7.47 -19.49 4.00
C CYS A 114 6.22 -20.24 3.49
N ARG A 115 6.35 -21.09 2.47
CA ARG A 115 5.25 -21.85 1.88
C ARG A 115 5.09 -23.17 2.64
N ARG A 116 3.91 -23.39 3.21
CA ARG A 116 3.55 -24.60 3.94
C ARG A 116 2.11 -25.00 3.63
N THR A 117 1.75 -26.23 3.98
CA THR A 117 0.37 -26.68 3.91
C THR A 117 -0.33 -26.23 5.19
N ASP A 118 -1.43 -25.49 5.06
CA ASP A 118 -2.36 -25.29 6.16
C ASP A 118 -3.26 -26.53 6.23
N GLY A 119 -3.09 -27.34 7.28
CA GLY A 119 -3.83 -28.58 7.48
C GLY A 119 -5.33 -28.37 7.69
N GLY A 120 -5.71 -27.29 8.37
CA GLY A 120 -7.13 -26.97 8.61
C GLY A 120 -7.85 -26.56 7.33
N LYS A 121 -7.18 -25.77 6.47
CA LYS A 121 -7.75 -25.31 5.19
C LYS A 121 -7.36 -26.20 4.00
N LYS A 122 -6.65 -27.30 4.24
CA LYS A 122 -6.06 -28.22 3.25
C LYS A 122 -5.43 -27.49 2.05
N THR A 123 -4.82 -26.35 2.30
CA THR A 123 -4.35 -25.42 1.25
C THR A 123 -2.85 -25.26 1.32
N LYS A 124 -2.15 -25.58 0.22
CA LYS A 124 -0.72 -25.29 0.06
C LYS A 124 -0.53 -23.82 -0.28
N GLY A 125 0.02 -23.06 0.66
CA GLY A 125 0.03 -21.61 0.55
C GLY A 125 0.95 -20.93 1.54
N ARG A 126 0.68 -19.66 1.79
CA ARG A 126 1.31 -18.89 2.87
C ARG A 126 0.22 -18.38 3.78
N LYS A 127 0.31 -18.75 5.06
CA LYS A 127 -0.55 -18.26 6.12
C LYS A 127 -0.09 -16.87 6.57
N ARG A 128 -1.04 -16.00 6.89
CA ARG A 128 -0.85 -14.64 7.39
C ARG A 128 -1.90 -14.37 8.45
N HIS A 129 -1.52 -13.60 9.46
CA HIS A 129 -2.47 -13.06 10.43
C HIS A 129 -2.78 -11.63 10.01
N VAL A 130 -4.07 -11.30 10.01
CA VAL A 130 -4.59 -9.97 9.70
C VAL A 130 -5.32 -9.48 10.92
N GLU A 131 -4.85 -8.37 11.47
CA GLU A 131 -5.51 -7.68 12.56
C GLU A 131 -6.45 -6.64 11.98
N ILE A 132 -7.73 -6.73 12.37
CA ILE A 132 -8.80 -5.89 11.88
C ILE A 132 -9.35 -5.09 13.07
N PRO A 133 -9.16 -3.77 13.12
CA PRO A 133 -9.84 -2.93 14.11
C PRO A 133 -11.33 -2.82 13.78
N ILE A 134 -12.23 -2.92 14.78
CA ILE A 134 -13.69 -3.06 14.59
C ILE A 134 -14.44 -1.83 14.03
N LEU A 135 -13.74 -0.84 13.50
CA LEU A 135 -14.36 0.22 12.70
C LEU A 135 -13.64 0.32 11.36
N LYS A 136 -14.14 -0.48 10.40
CA LYS A 136 -13.85 -0.53 8.96
C LYS A 136 -12.49 0.06 8.56
N THR A 137 -11.44 -0.73 8.67
CA THR A 137 -10.32 -0.65 7.72
C THR A 137 -9.81 -2.06 7.46
N CYS A 138 -10.30 -2.67 6.38
CA CYS A 138 -9.67 -3.85 5.81
C CYS A 138 -8.36 -3.40 5.15
N GLN A 139 -7.19 -3.77 5.67
CA GLN A 139 -5.99 -3.75 4.84
C GLN A 139 -5.10 -4.98 5.05
N ASP A 140 -5.11 -5.82 4.02
CA ASP A 140 -3.94 -6.60 3.59
C ASP A 140 -3.82 -6.58 2.04
N TYR A 141 -4.25 -5.48 1.39
CA TYR A 141 -4.34 -5.37 -0.08
C TYR A 141 -2.99 -5.09 -0.76
N CYS A 142 -2.00 -4.56 -0.04
CA CYS A 142 -0.72 -4.12 -0.64
C CYS A 142 0.29 -5.25 -0.90
N ARG A 143 0.07 -6.49 -0.44
CA ARG A 143 1.19 -7.44 -0.36
C ARG A 143 1.48 -8.26 -1.63
N ARG A 144 0.59 -8.40 -2.63
CA ARG A 144 0.88 -9.26 -3.81
C ARG A 144 0.28 -8.88 -5.17
N ARG A 145 -0.82 -8.12 -5.24
CA ARG A 145 -1.53 -7.93 -6.52
C ARG A 145 -0.88 -6.90 -7.44
N LEU A 146 -0.15 -5.93 -6.89
CA LEU A 146 0.37 -4.76 -7.62
C LEU A 146 1.73 -4.96 -8.28
N TRP A 147 2.46 -6.01 -7.89
CA TRP A 147 3.89 -6.11 -8.18
C TRP A 147 4.31 -7.45 -8.78
N ARG A 148 3.36 -8.17 -9.41
CA ARG A 148 3.67 -9.22 -10.39
C ARG A 148 3.52 -8.68 -11.80
#